data_AF-A0A2W7A9D4-F1
#
_entry.id   AF-A0A2W7A9D4-F1
#
_cell.length_a   1.000
_cell.length_b   1.000
_cell.length_c   1.000
_cell.angle_alpha   90.00
_cell.angle_beta   90.00
_cell.angle_gamma   90.00
#
_symmetry.space_group_name_H-M   'P 1'
#
loop_
_entity.id
_entity.type
_entity.pdbx_description
1 polymer ?
#
loop_
_entity_poly.entity_id
_entity_poly.type
_entity_poly.pdbx_seq_one_letter_code
_entity_poly.pdbx_strand_id
1 'polypeptide(L)'
;MPPATVLPGLPPQILATLDRLRHLSQLDVRGTWHRCPEAVENLDLPLGNAWQTWPLVALNEHRYIAWPQGKVPLWLHQRFTWPTDLNGYPVQGLTARLALRWWADQADIFVNGELVQTGDIFDCWTRIVLTDYVVPGESVDVTLKLLSPGHDEGALVQAELVFEALEGDCPEPGFVADELAVLATYLAQFDGAKLDSLTQALGEIDWDGMGDRPRFHTSLLRVRNALKQFSPWLKQRTLHCLGHAHLDLAWLWPVPETWEAAENTFRSVLALQQDFPELTFTHSSPALFAWLEQHRPELFATIQQEVKAGRWAIDAGLWVEPDLNLPGGEAIARQILYGQRYCAEKFGKVSAIAWLPDTFGFSWQLPQLLTLGGIRYFATQKLRWNDTNPFPHDLFTWQGLDGTEITGVTLPPIGTDIDPVAMAEYACQWEANTGFTDALWLPGVGDHGGGPTRDMLLKAQRWANSPFFPTLTWGHAVPLFDRLTCPSPSIHPSPSIQNSKFKIQNSLPP
;
A
#
# COMPACT_ATOMS: atom_id res chain seq x y z
N MET A 1 -6.68 12.30 -3.19
CA MET A 1 -7.66 11.59 -2.34
C MET A 1 -8.75 12.58 -1.90
N PRO A 2 -10.02 12.40 -2.29
CA PRO A 2 -11.17 13.09 -1.67
C PRO A 2 -11.67 12.30 -0.44
N PRO A 3 -12.47 12.91 0.45
CA PRO A 3 -12.49 12.54 1.86
C PRO A 3 -13.24 11.24 2.11
N ALA A 4 -12.53 10.25 2.65
CA ALA A 4 -13.13 9.26 3.54
C ALA A 4 -13.92 10.02 4.63
N THR A 5 -14.96 9.40 5.17
CA THR A 5 -15.63 9.94 6.36
C THR A 5 -14.53 10.21 7.38
N VAL A 6 -14.29 11.48 7.71
CA VAL A 6 -13.09 11.88 8.45
C VAL A 6 -13.17 11.20 9.81
N LEU A 7 -12.27 10.24 10.05
CA LEU A 7 -12.14 9.60 11.34
C LEU A 7 -12.06 10.69 12.41
N PRO A 8 -12.71 10.50 13.57
CA PRO A 8 -12.66 11.50 14.63
C PRO A 8 -11.20 11.82 14.95
N GLY A 9 -10.87 13.11 14.86
CA GLY A 9 -9.50 13.58 15.04
C GLY A 9 -8.98 13.20 16.42
N LEU A 10 -7.75 12.69 16.48
CA LEU A 10 -7.12 12.33 17.73
C LEU A 10 -6.87 13.58 18.60
N PRO A 11 -6.97 13.47 19.93
CA PRO A 11 -6.62 14.56 20.84
C PRO A 11 -5.21 15.11 20.57
N PRO A 12 -5.01 16.45 20.53
CA PRO A 12 -3.71 17.05 20.21
C PRO A 12 -2.55 16.60 21.11
N GLN A 13 -2.84 16.30 22.38
CA GLN A 13 -1.85 15.79 23.33
C GLN A 13 -1.31 14.41 22.94
N ILE A 14 -2.19 13.54 22.43
CA ILE A 14 -1.81 12.21 21.94
C ILE A 14 -0.90 12.40 20.72
N LEU A 15 -1.36 13.17 19.73
CA LEU A 15 -0.59 13.45 18.51
C LEU A 15 0.82 14.00 18.82
N ALA A 16 0.93 15.02 19.67
CA ALA A 16 2.21 15.60 20.04
C ALA A 16 3.16 14.58 20.70
N THR A 17 2.62 13.65 21.49
CA THR A 17 3.40 12.59 22.13
C THR A 17 3.89 11.55 21.11
N LEU A 18 3.01 11.13 20.20
CA LEU A 18 3.34 10.18 19.14
C LEU A 18 4.38 10.76 18.18
N ASP A 19 4.21 12.03 17.78
CA ASP A 19 5.17 12.72 16.93
C ASP A 19 6.52 12.84 17.63
N ARG A 20 6.56 13.19 18.92
CA ARG A 20 7.81 13.23 19.68
C ARG A 20 8.51 11.88 19.69
N LEU A 21 7.78 10.77 19.85
CA LEU A 21 8.35 9.42 19.77
C LEU A 21 8.90 9.08 18.37
N ARG A 22 8.17 9.40 17.30
CA ARG A 22 8.64 9.21 15.91
C ARG A 22 9.98 9.90 15.66
N HIS A 23 10.10 11.16 16.09
CA HIS A 23 11.32 11.96 15.93
C HIS A 23 12.54 11.41 16.69
N LEU A 24 12.39 10.44 17.60
CA LEU A 24 13.52 9.77 18.25
C LEU A 24 14.18 8.69 17.39
N SER A 25 13.48 8.19 16.36
CA SER A 25 13.98 7.13 15.47
C SER A 25 13.77 7.44 13.99
N GLN A 26 13.16 8.56 13.65
CA GLN A 26 12.92 9.01 12.28
C GLN A 26 13.44 10.44 12.12
N LEU A 27 14.17 10.70 11.04
CA LEU A 27 14.75 12.01 10.74
C LEU A 27 14.49 12.37 9.28
N ASP A 28 13.78 13.47 9.06
CA ASP A 28 13.66 14.07 7.75
C ASP A 28 14.99 14.66 7.28
N VAL A 29 15.48 14.18 6.14
CA VAL A 29 16.76 14.55 5.54
C VAL A 29 16.59 15.23 4.19
N ARG A 30 15.38 15.64 3.80
CA ARG A 30 15.16 16.35 2.51
C ARG A 30 16.01 17.61 2.40
N GLY A 31 16.13 18.37 3.49
CA GLY A 31 16.89 19.61 3.51
C GLY A 31 18.41 19.43 3.59
N THR A 32 18.93 18.20 3.66
CA THR A 32 20.37 17.94 3.88
C THR A 32 21.13 17.48 2.63
N TRP A 33 20.42 17.30 1.50
CA TRP A 33 21.02 16.87 0.24
C TRP A 33 21.80 18.00 -0.44
N HIS A 34 22.92 17.66 -1.05
CA HIS A 34 23.70 18.57 -1.89
C HIS A 34 23.36 18.31 -3.35
N ARG A 35 23.13 19.37 -4.13
CA ARG A 35 22.68 19.29 -5.52
C ARG A 35 23.82 19.61 -6.48
N CYS A 36 24.00 18.78 -7.51
CA CYS A 36 24.92 19.11 -8.60
C CYS A 36 24.52 20.43 -9.27
N PRO A 37 25.44 21.43 -9.40
CA PRO A 37 25.12 22.72 -10.02
C PRO A 37 24.73 22.62 -11.50
N GLU A 38 25.21 21.57 -12.18
CA GLU A 38 25.00 21.35 -13.61
C GLU A 38 24.02 20.21 -13.85
N ALA A 39 23.14 20.36 -14.85
CA ALA A 39 22.25 19.30 -15.31
C ALA A 39 23.03 18.37 -16.26
N VAL A 40 23.82 17.47 -15.67
CA VAL A 40 24.61 16.47 -16.41
C VAL A 40 23.90 15.12 -16.46
N GLU A 41 23.99 14.44 -17.60
CA GLU A 41 23.32 13.15 -17.80
C GLU A 41 24.00 12.02 -17.01
N ASN A 42 25.33 12.04 -16.94
CA ASN A 42 26.13 11.00 -16.31
C ASN A 42 27.18 11.62 -15.39
N LEU A 43 27.49 10.92 -14.31
CA LEU A 43 28.57 11.22 -13.38
C LEU A 43 29.39 9.94 -13.14
N ASP A 44 30.70 10.11 -12.98
CA ASP A 44 31.57 9.04 -12.52
C ASP A 44 31.38 8.85 -11.00
N LEU A 45 30.90 7.68 -10.61
CA LEU A 45 30.71 7.30 -9.21
C LEU A 45 31.80 6.31 -8.77
N PRO A 46 32.26 6.36 -7.50
CA PRO A 46 31.84 7.28 -6.44
C PRO A 46 32.42 8.69 -6.59
N LEU A 47 31.70 9.72 -6.11
CA LEU A 47 32.09 11.14 -6.24
C LEU A 47 33.30 11.57 -5.37
N GLY A 48 33.78 10.71 -4.47
CA GLY A 48 34.84 11.07 -3.52
C GLY A 48 34.46 12.27 -2.66
N ASN A 49 35.24 13.36 -2.73
CA ASN A 49 34.95 14.63 -2.05
C ASN A 49 34.45 15.74 -3.00
N ALA A 50 34.24 15.44 -4.29
CA ALA A 50 33.85 16.45 -5.29
C ALA A 50 32.49 17.08 -4.99
N TRP A 51 31.58 16.32 -4.36
CA TRP A 51 30.25 16.77 -3.95
C TRP A 51 30.27 17.84 -2.86
N GLN A 52 31.37 18.03 -2.12
CA GLN A 52 31.43 19.01 -1.02
C GLN A 52 31.31 20.46 -1.51
N THR A 53 31.51 20.71 -2.81
CA THR A 53 31.33 22.03 -3.42
C THR A 53 29.91 22.25 -3.95
N TRP A 54 29.07 21.20 -3.96
CA TRP A 54 27.70 21.28 -4.42
C TRP A 54 26.85 22.06 -3.40
N PRO A 55 26.01 23.00 -3.84
CA PRO A 55 25.14 23.74 -2.94
C PRO A 55 24.11 22.82 -2.28
N LEU A 56 23.71 23.17 -1.06
CA LEU A 56 22.57 22.54 -0.39
C LEU A 56 21.27 22.79 -1.17
N VAL A 57 20.39 21.80 -1.23
CA VAL A 57 19.07 21.96 -1.85
C VAL A 57 18.20 22.98 -1.11
N ALA A 58 17.39 23.71 -1.87
CA ALA A 58 16.29 24.48 -1.33
C ALA A 58 15.00 23.66 -1.41
N LEU A 59 14.17 23.76 -0.38
CA LEU A 59 12.85 23.13 -0.36
C LEU A 59 11.79 24.15 -0.79
N ASN A 60 10.78 23.71 -1.54
CA ASN A 60 9.63 24.54 -1.92
C ASN A 60 8.62 24.69 -0.75
N GLU A 61 7.47 25.34 -1.00
CA GLU A 61 6.43 25.58 0.02
C GLU A 61 5.82 24.28 0.58
N HIS A 62 5.80 23.20 -0.21
CA HIS A 62 5.39 21.86 0.22
C HIS A 62 6.52 21.06 0.88
N ARG A 63 7.70 21.68 1.04
CA ARG A 63 8.95 21.12 1.53
C ARG A 63 9.51 19.98 0.67
N TYR A 64 9.29 20.03 -0.65
CA TYR A 64 9.89 19.10 -1.62
C TYR A 64 11.18 19.68 -2.20
N ILE A 65 12.09 18.81 -2.60
CA ILE A 65 13.18 19.20 -3.51
C ILE A 65 12.59 19.17 -4.92
N ALA A 66 12.20 20.33 -5.43
CA ALA A 66 11.63 20.46 -6.77
C ALA A 66 12.70 20.85 -7.80
N TRP A 67 12.57 20.36 -9.03
CA TRP A 67 13.42 20.77 -10.15
C TRP A 67 12.64 20.84 -11.47
N PRO A 68 13.14 21.60 -12.46
CA PRO A 68 12.37 21.90 -13.67
C PRO A 68 11.90 20.66 -14.43
N GLN A 69 10.71 20.75 -15.01
CA GLN A 69 10.14 19.76 -15.92
C GLN A 69 10.94 19.61 -17.22
N GLY A 70 10.65 18.55 -17.97
CA GLY A 70 11.14 18.37 -19.34
C GLY A 70 12.33 17.43 -19.44
N LYS A 71 12.32 16.32 -18.68
CA LYS A 71 13.40 15.30 -18.68
C LYS A 71 14.76 15.89 -18.27
N VAL A 72 14.74 16.73 -17.24
CA VAL A 72 15.95 17.38 -16.70
C VAL A 72 16.57 16.47 -15.64
N PRO A 73 17.84 16.05 -15.78
CA PRO A 73 18.51 15.26 -14.76
C PRO A 73 18.87 16.13 -13.54
N LEU A 74 18.64 15.57 -12.37
CA LEU A 74 19.03 16.10 -11.07
C LEU A 74 19.90 15.05 -10.37
N TRP A 75 21.10 15.47 -9.98
CA TRP A 75 21.96 14.67 -9.12
C TRP A 75 21.94 15.24 -7.70
N LEU A 76 21.63 14.39 -6.74
CA LEU A 76 21.70 14.69 -5.32
C LEU A 76 22.74 13.79 -4.66
N HIS A 77 23.48 14.32 -3.71
CA HIS A 77 24.43 13.55 -2.92
C HIS A 77 24.34 13.91 -1.44
N GLN A 78 24.45 12.89 -0.59
CA GLN A 78 24.52 13.07 0.84
C GLN A 78 25.41 11.99 1.48
N ARG A 79 26.35 12.43 2.33
CA ARG A 79 27.04 11.56 3.27
C ARG A 79 26.28 11.52 4.59
N PHE A 80 25.76 10.36 4.95
CA PHE A 80 25.19 10.12 6.27
C PHE A 80 26.29 9.62 7.20
N THR A 81 26.59 10.38 8.26
CA THR A 81 27.49 9.94 9.34
C THR A 81 26.64 9.61 10.55
N TRP A 82 26.81 8.42 11.12
CA TRP A 82 25.92 7.96 12.17
C TRP A 82 26.16 8.70 13.48
N PRO A 83 25.13 9.32 14.08
CA PRO A 83 25.29 10.00 15.35
C PRO A 83 25.30 9.00 16.51
N THR A 84 25.68 9.46 17.70
CA THR A 84 25.51 8.68 18.94
C THR A 84 24.04 8.53 19.30
N ASP A 85 23.25 9.56 19.04
CA ASP A 85 21.84 9.67 19.37
C ASP A 85 21.07 10.49 18.32
N LEU A 86 19.77 10.27 18.26
CA LEU A 86 18.82 11.10 17.52
C LEU A 86 17.86 11.73 18.53
N ASN A 87 17.91 13.07 18.64
CA ASN A 87 17.11 13.83 19.61
C ASN A 87 17.26 13.29 21.05
N GLY A 88 18.46 12.85 21.43
CA GLY A 88 18.77 12.30 22.74
C GLY A 88 18.42 10.81 22.94
N TYR A 89 17.84 10.13 21.96
CA TYR A 89 17.68 8.67 21.99
C TYR A 89 18.89 7.98 21.32
N PRO A 90 19.65 7.13 22.03
CA PRO A 90 20.82 6.48 21.44
C PRO A 90 20.43 5.62 20.22
N VAL A 91 21.18 5.68 19.12
CA VAL A 91 20.88 4.93 17.88
C VAL A 91 21.87 3.81 17.55
N GLN A 92 22.98 3.70 18.30
CA GLN A 92 23.97 2.64 18.12
C GLN A 92 23.34 1.24 18.10
N GLY A 93 23.69 0.44 17.10
CA GLY A 93 23.24 -0.93 16.93
C GLY A 93 21.83 -1.12 16.39
N LEU A 94 21.13 -0.04 16.04
CA LEU A 94 19.91 -0.11 15.23
C LEU A 94 20.27 -0.27 13.75
N THR A 95 19.33 -0.74 12.95
CA THR A 95 19.44 -0.72 11.49
C THR A 95 19.06 0.66 10.99
N ALA A 96 19.88 1.27 10.12
CA ALA A 96 19.53 2.54 9.47
C ALA A 96 19.00 2.26 8.06
N ARG A 97 17.82 2.81 7.78
CA ARG A 97 17.17 2.76 6.46
C ARG A 97 16.96 4.16 5.92
N LEU A 98 16.90 4.28 4.60
CA LEU A 98 16.51 5.49 3.91
C LEU A 98 15.20 5.25 3.15
N ALA A 99 14.15 5.91 3.58
CA ALA A 99 12.85 5.95 2.91
C ALA A 99 12.81 7.14 1.95
N LEU A 100 12.52 6.86 0.68
CA LEU A 100 12.45 7.84 -0.40
C LEU A 100 11.11 7.76 -1.10
N ARG A 101 10.58 8.91 -1.50
CA ARG A 101 9.44 9.02 -2.42
C ARG A 101 9.69 10.14 -3.41
N TRP A 102 9.45 9.89 -4.68
CA TRP A 102 9.73 10.83 -5.76
C TRP A 102 8.56 10.97 -6.73
N TRP A 103 8.67 11.99 -7.55
CA TRP A 103 7.90 12.23 -8.75
C TRP A 103 8.93 12.51 -9.85
N ALA A 104 9.33 11.44 -10.53
CA ALA A 104 10.43 11.43 -11.48
C ALA A 104 10.23 10.28 -12.47
N ASP A 105 10.53 10.48 -13.76
CA ASP A 105 10.46 9.42 -14.77
C ASP A 105 11.57 8.37 -14.62
N GLN A 106 12.62 8.70 -13.85
CA GLN A 106 13.67 7.78 -13.46
C GLN A 106 14.22 8.21 -12.11
N ALA A 107 14.46 7.24 -11.23
CA ALA A 107 15.11 7.42 -9.95
C ALA A 107 16.10 6.29 -9.70
N ASP A 108 17.39 6.55 -9.90
CA ASP A 108 18.45 5.61 -9.57
C ASP A 108 19.09 5.99 -8.24
N ILE A 109 19.22 5.01 -7.36
CA ILE A 109 19.74 5.18 -6.01
C ILE A 109 21.04 4.42 -5.89
N PHE A 110 22.11 5.15 -5.58
CA PHE A 110 23.45 4.60 -5.42
C PHE A 110 23.89 4.69 -3.96
N VAL A 111 24.41 3.59 -3.41
CA VAL A 111 25.00 3.53 -2.08
C VAL A 111 26.49 3.19 -2.22
N ASN A 112 27.36 4.04 -1.69
CA ASN A 112 28.81 3.97 -1.84
C ASN A 112 29.28 3.86 -3.32
N GLY A 113 28.50 4.41 -4.25
CA GLY A 113 28.76 4.40 -5.69
C GLY A 113 28.17 3.19 -6.44
N GLU A 114 27.60 2.20 -5.75
CA GLU A 114 26.94 1.05 -6.37
C GLU A 114 25.45 1.30 -6.53
N LEU A 115 24.88 0.99 -7.70
CA LEU A 115 23.44 1.07 -7.94
C LEU A 115 22.72 -0.01 -7.14
N VAL A 116 21.84 0.39 -6.22
CA VAL A 116 21.11 -0.55 -5.34
C VAL A 116 19.61 -0.64 -5.66
N GLN A 117 19.03 0.40 -6.24
CA GLN A 117 17.61 0.44 -6.60
C GLN A 117 17.42 1.40 -7.78
N THR A 118 16.47 1.05 -8.65
CA THR A 118 15.91 1.95 -9.67
C THR A 118 14.40 1.98 -9.53
N GLY A 119 13.76 3.04 -10.00
CA GLY A 119 12.31 3.15 -10.11
C GLY A 119 11.93 4.35 -10.96
N ASP A 120 10.64 4.60 -11.09
CA ASP A 120 10.08 5.62 -11.98
C ASP A 120 8.87 6.31 -11.34
N ILE A 121 8.02 6.92 -12.14
CA ILE A 121 6.86 7.67 -11.66
C ILE A 121 5.74 6.76 -11.12
N PHE A 122 5.78 5.47 -11.46
CA PHE A 122 4.84 4.44 -11.04
C PHE A 122 5.42 3.55 -9.94
N ASP A 123 6.73 3.29 -9.98
CA ASP A 123 7.53 2.78 -8.85
C ASP A 123 8.19 3.94 -8.11
N CYS A 124 7.38 4.73 -7.42
CA CYS A 124 7.76 6.06 -6.96
C CYS A 124 8.22 6.14 -5.49
N TRP A 125 8.42 5.01 -4.83
CA TRP A 125 8.86 4.97 -3.45
C TRP A 125 9.72 3.75 -3.16
N THR A 126 10.66 3.89 -2.23
CA THR A 126 11.42 2.74 -1.72
C THR A 126 11.89 2.96 -0.29
N ARG A 127 12.31 1.89 0.36
CA ARG A 127 12.98 1.94 1.65
C ARG A 127 14.15 0.97 1.67
N ILE A 128 15.36 1.51 1.55
CA ILE A 128 16.60 0.73 1.44
C ILE A 128 17.36 0.68 2.76
N VAL A 129 18.10 -0.40 3.00
CA VAL A 129 19.02 -0.52 4.13
C VAL A 129 20.31 0.20 3.79
N LEU A 130 20.75 1.10 4.68
CA LEU A 130 22.05 1.78 4.58
C LEU A 130 23.12 1.11 5.45
N THR A 131 22.73 0.60 6.62
CA THR A 131 23.55 -0.29 7.45
C THR A 131 22.65 -1.15 8.32
N ASP A 132 23.01 -2.43 8.49
CA ASP A 132 22.30 -3.34 9.40
C ASP A 132 22.56 -2.99 10.88
N TYR A 133 23.71 -2.38 11.18
CA TYR A 133 24.14 -2.07 12.53
C TYR A 133 24.85 -0.70 12.58
N VAL A 134 24.20 0.28 13.20
CA VAL A 134 24.74 1.62 13.35
C VAL A 134 25.93 1.63 14.31
N VAL A 135 27.10 2.04 13.80
CA VAL A 135 28.29 2.35 14.58
C VAL A 135 28.53 3.86 14.53
N PRO A 136 28.40 4.60 15.65
CA PRO A 136 28.60 6.04 15.66
C PRO A 136 29.95 6.46 15.05
N GLY A 137 29.91 7.46 14.18
CA GLY A 137 31.08 7.97 13.46
C GLY A 137 31.39 7.27 12.13
N GLU A 138 30.85 6.08 11.87
CA GLU A 138 30.89 5.51 10.52
C GLU A 138 29.96 6.29 9.58
N SER A 139 30.23 6.19 8.27
CA SER A 139 29.48 6.92 7.27
C SER A 139 29.18 6.12 6.02
N VAL A 140 28.09 6.46 5.36
CA VAL A 140 27.67 5.93 4.07
C VAL A 140 27.43 7.09 3.11
N ASP A 141 27.88 6.96 1.87
CA ASP A 141 27.63 7.91 0.81
C ASP A 141 26.41 7.46 0.00
N VAL A 142 25.44 8.35 -0.19
CA VAL A 142 24.25 8.09 -1.02
C VAL A 142 24.15 9.13 -2.11
N THR A 143 23.97 8.67 -3.35
CA THR A 143 23.76 9.52 -4.53
C THR A 143 22.45 9.14 -5.19
N LEU A 144 21.66 10.13 -5.59
CA LEU A 144 20.43 9.95 -6.37
C LEU A 144 20.63 10.55 -7.76
N LYS A 145 20.28 9.81 -8.80
CA LYS A 145 20.04 10.35 -10.15
C LYS A 145 18.53 10.35 -10.38
N LEU A 146 17.94 11.55 -10.49
CA LEU A 146 16.51 11.72 -10.71
C LEU A 146 16.29 12.41 -12.06
N LEU A 147 15.35 11.94 -12.86
CA LEU A 147 14.98 12.56 -14.13
C LEU A 147 13.56 13.12 -14.01
N SER A 148 13.36 14.43 -14.21
CA SER A 148 12.00 14.99 -14.11
C SER A 148 11.06 14.43 -15.19
N PRO A 149 9.75 14.41 -14.92
CA PRO A 149 8.78 14.10 -15.94
C PRO A 149 8.86 15.03 -17.15
N GLY A 150 8.44 14.54 -18.31
CA GLY A 150 8.33 15.37 -19.51
C GLY A 150 7.24 16.45 -19.40
N HIS A 151 6.21 16.21 -18.60
CA HIS A 151 4.96 16.97 -18.56
C HIS A 151 4.72 17.74 -17.26
N ASP A 152 5.58 17.57 -16.26
CA ASP A 152 5.46 18.20 -14.94
C ASP A 152 6.84 18.35 -14.28
N GLU A 153 6.93 19.23 -13.28
CA GLU A 153 8.17 19.43 -12.51
C GLU A 153 8.54 18.16 -11.76
N GLY A 154 9.83 17.86 -11.66
CA GLY A 154 10.29 16.74 -10.83
C GLY A 154 10.27 17.10 -9.35
N ALA A 155 9.99 16.13 -8.49
CA ALA A 155 10.02 16.35 -7.04
C ALA A 155 10.57 15.15 -6.25
N LEU A 156 11.43 15.40 -5.27
CA LEU A 156 11.71 14.45 -4.19
C LEU A 156 10.77 14.82 -3.04
N VAL A 157 9.72 14.02 -2.90
CA VAL A 157 8.58 14.25 -2.01
C VAL A 157 8.92 13.86 -0.57
N GLN A 158 9.66 12.76 -0.41
CA GLN A 158 10.11 12.25 0.89
C GLN A 158 11.57 11.83 0.82
N ALA A 159 12.33 12.17 1.86
CA ALA A 159 13.62 11.58 2.17
C ALA A 159 13.79 11.54 3.69
N GLU A 160 13.77 10.35 4.26
CA GLU A 160 13.73 10.14 5.70
C GLU A 160 14.67 8.99 6.10
N LEU A 161 15.52 9.24 7.09
CA LEU A 161 16.25 8.20 7.78
C LEU A 161 15.36 7.57 8.84
N VAL A 162 15.32 6.24 8.86
CA VAL A 162 14.58 5.45 9.85
C VAL A 162 15.55 4.52 10.56
N PHE A 163 15.61 4.60 11.88
CA PHE A 163 16.42 3.75 12.74
C PHE A 163 15.55 2.69 13.39
N GLU A 164 15.69 1.45 12.97
CA GLU A 164 14.84 0.33 13.39
C GLU A 164 15.57 -0.61 14.34
N ALA A 165 14.87 -1.12 15.35
CA ALA A 165 15.36 -2.21 16.18
C ALA A 165 15.42 -3.52 15.38
N LEU A 166 16.39 -4.37 15.72
CA LEU A 166 16.51 -5.70 15.15
C LEU A 166 15.33 -6.59 15.59
N GLU A 167 15.07 -7.65 14.80
CA GLU A 167 14.02 -8.60 15.13
C GLU A 167 14.27 -9.25 16.50
N GLY A 168 13.24 -9.27 17.35
CA GLY A 168 13.30 -9.83 18.71
C GLY A 168 13.68 -8.82 19.81
N ASP A 169 14.19 -7.65 19.45
CA ASP A 169 14.47 -6.58 20.41
C ASP A 169 13.19 -5.81 20.81
N CYS A 170 13.29 -5.00 21.87
CA CYS A 170 12.23 -4.04 22.19
C CYS A 170 12.12 -3.03 21.02
N PRO A 171 10.91 -2.80 20.48
CA PRO A 171 10.73 -1.86 19.37
C PRO A 171 11.22 -0.45 19.71
N GLU A 172 11.77 0.22 18.72
CA GLU A 172 12.16 1.62 18.78
C GLU A 172 10.95 2.54 19.03
N PRO A 173 11.20 3.77 19.52
CA PRO A 173 10.14 4.72 19.85
C PRO A 173 9.16 5.00 18.70
N GLY A 174 9.63 5.13 17.46
CA GLY A 174 8.76 5.37 16.31
C GLY A 174 7.81 4.22 16.00
N PHE A 175 8.26 2.97 16.11
CA PHE A 175 7.36 1.81 15.97
C PHE A 175 6.30 1.79 17.07
N VAL A 176 6.69 2.07 18.32
CA VAL A 176 5.73 2.19 19.43
C VAL A 176 4.75 3.34 19.18
N ALA A 177 5.20 4.45 18.60
CA ALA A 177 4.32 5.55 18.23
C ALA A 177 3.23 5.11 17.23
N ASP A 178 3.62 4.33 16.21
CA ASP A 178 2.68 3.85 15.20
C ASP A 178 1.74 2.76 15.77
N GLU A 179 2.21 1.90 16.68
CA GLU A 179 1.34 0.96 17.41
C GLU A 179 0.24 1.70 18.17
N LEU A 180 0.63 2.77 18.86
CA LEU A 180 -0.29 3.59 19.65
C LEU A 180 -1.18 4.45 18.76
N ALA A 181 -0.71 4.89 17.59
CA ALA A 181 -1.52 5.55 16.58
C ALA A 181 -2.63 4.62 16.07
N VAL A 182 -2.29 3.37 15.72
CA VAL A 182 -3.28 2.36 15.30
C VAL A 182 -4.32 2.15 16.38
N LEU A 183 -3.89 1.90 17.63
CA LEU A 183 -4.81 1.73 18.75
C LEU A 183 -5.70 2.97 18.93
N ALA A 184 -5.12 4.18 18.86
CA ALA A 184 -5.86 5.43 18.99
C ALA A 184 -6.92 5.58 17.90
N THR A 185 -6.59 5.23 16.65
CA THR A 185 -7.53 5.26 15.51
C THR A 185 -8.74 4.36 15.77
N TYR A 186 -8.52 3.12 16.21
CA TYR A 186 -9.61 2.21 16.55
C TYR A 186 -10.44 2.69 17.75
N LEU A 187 -9.79 3.17 18.82
CA LEU A 187 -10.50 3.70 19.99
C LEU A 187 -11.32 4.93 19.61
N ALA A 188 -10.77 5.87 18.84
CA ALA A 188 -11.49 7.06 18.42
C ALA A 188 -12.75 6.71 17.62
N GLN A 189 -12.67 5.70 16.74
CA GLN A 189 -13.80 5.27 15.92
C GLN A 189 -14.87 4.49 16.71
N PHE A 190 -14.47 3.59 17.62
CA PHE A 190 -15.40 2.60 18.19
C PHE A 190 -15.61 2.71 19.71
N ASP A 191 -14.70 3.32 20.46
CA ASP A 191 -14.80 3.49 21.92
C ASP A 191 -14.03 4.73 22.40
N GLY A 192 -14.45 5.90 21.94
CA GLY A 192 -13.73 7.16 22.17
C GLY A 192 -13.54 7.53 23.64
N ALA A 193 -14.40 7.00 24.53
CA ALA A 193 -14.28 7.17 25.98
C ALA A 193 -13.01 6.52 26.56
N LYS A 194 -12.35 5.60 25.84
CA LYS A 194 -11.11 4.94 26.25
C LYS A 194 -9.85 5.68 25.82
N LEU A 195 -9.95 6.77 25.04
CA LEU A 195 -8.81 7.61 24.70
C LEU A 195 -8.15 8.23 25.95
N ASP A 196 -8.89 8.41 27.05
CA ASP A 196 -8.35 8.85 28.33
C ASP A 196 -7.39 7.81 28.93
N SER A 197 -7.67 6.52 28.75
CA SER A 197 -6.76 5.45 29.20
C SER A 197 -5.45 5.45 28.42
N LEU A 198 -5.51 5.73 27.11
CA LEU A 198 -4.32 5.94 26.28
C LEU A 198 -3.54 7.17 26.73
N THR A 199 -4.23 8.29 26.94
CA THR A 199 -3.61 9.55 27.42
C THR A 199 -2.92 9.37 28.77
N GLN A 200 -3.56 8.67 29.70
CA GLN A 200 -2.97 8.35 31.01
C GLN A 200 -1.71 7.50 30.86
N ALA A 201 -1.75 6.43 30.05
CA ALA A 201 -0.60 5.56 29.83
C ALA A 201 0.57 6.31 29.18
N LEU A 202 0.30 7.19 28.20
CA LEU A 202 1.31 8.05 27.58
C LEU A 202 2.01 8.99 28.59
N GLY A 203 1.31 9.37 29.66
CA GLY A 203 1.88 10.16 30.76
C GLY A 203 2.96 9.44 31.58
N GLU A 204 3.09 8.10 31.45
CA GLU A 204 4.09 7.30 32.17
C GLU A 204 5.43 7.17 31.43
N ILE A 205 5.54 7.75 30.23
CA ILE A 205 6.79 7.75 29.45
C ILE A 205 7.86 8.55 30.20
N ASP A 206 9.00 7.91 30.45
CA ASP A 206 10.10 8.48 31.20
C ASP A 206 11.02 9.28 30.26
N TRP A 207 10.62 10.50 29.92
CA TRP A 207 11.38 11.37 29.03
C TRP A 207 12.77 11.75 29.56
N ASP A 208 12.95 11.78 30.89
CA ASP A 208 14.25 12.05 31.52
C ASP A 208 15.22 10.86 31.35
N GLY A 209 14.69 9.66 31.14
CA GLY A 209 15.45 8.43 30.87
C GLY A 209 15.83 8.22 29.40
N MET A 210 15.45 9.11 28.48
CA MET A 210 15.59 8.92 27.03
C MET A 210 17.03 8.65 26.56
N GLY A 211 18.03 9.25 27.21
CA GLY A 211 19.45 9.05 26.93
C GLY A 211 20.00 7.69 27.35
N ASP A 212 19.25 6.92 28.14
CA ASP A 212 19.56 5.55 28.57
C ASP A 212 18.55 4.60 27.93
N ARG A 213 18.95 3.97 26.82
CA ARG A 213 18.03 3.16 26.00
C ARG A 213 17.33 2.05 26.82
N PRO A 214 18.02 1.21 27.63
CA PRO A 214 17.35 0.26 28.51
C PRO A 214 16.30 0.86 29.46
N ARG A 215 16.61 2.01 30.09
CA ARG A 215 15.67 2.71 30.98
C ARG A 215 14.46 3.22 30.20
N PHE A 216 14.69 3.86 29.06
CA PHE A 216 13.61 4.37 28.21
C PHE A 216 12.72 3.25 27.68
N HIS A 217 13.31 2.16 27.19
CA HIS A 217 12.59 0.96 26.75
C HIS A 217 11.74 0.35 27.86
N THR A 218 12.25 0.32 29.10
CA THR A 218 11.46 -0.11 30.26
C THR A 218 10.20 0.77 30.44
N SER A 219 10.30 2.07 30.20
CA SER A 219 9.14 2.97 30.22
C SER A 219 8.15 2.67 29.09
N LEU A 220 8.61 2.46 27.86
CA LEU A 220 7.75 2.11 26.72
C LEU A 220 7.06 0.76 26.94
N LEU A 221 7.75 -0.23 27.51
CA LEU A 221 7.17 -1.52 27.87
C LEU A 221 6.09 -1.39 28.96
N ARG A 222 6.23 -0.47 29.92
CA ARG A 222 5.15 -0.18 30.90
C ARG A 222 3.91 0.36 30.20
N VAL A 223 4.06 1.32 29.29
CA VAL A 223 2.95 1.87 28.48
C VAL A 223 2.27 0.75 27.68
N ARG A 224 3.04 -0.05 26.95
CA ARG A 224 2.53 -1.20 26.19
C ARG A 224 1.82 -2.20 27.10
N ASN A 225 2.36 -2.51 28.27
CA ASN A 225 1.72 -3.43 29.21
C ASN A 225 0.40 -2.87 29.79
N ALA A 226 0.32 -1.57 30.11
CA ALA A 226 -0.90 -0.93 30.60
C ALA A 226 -2.04 -0.96 29.56
N LEU A 227 -1.69 -0.87 28.28
CA LEU A 227 -2.65 -0.87 27.16
C LEU A 227 -2.94 -2.26 26.61
N LYS A 228 -2.20 -3.28 27.02
CA LYS A 228 -2.32 -4.66 26.51
C LYS A 228 -3.72 -5.26 26.66
N GLN A 229 -4.52 -4.75 27.60
CA GLN A 229 -5.94 -5.10 27.76
C GLN A 229 -6.79 -4.85 26.51
N PHE A 230 -6.40 -3.92 25.63
CA PHE A 230 -7.09 -3.65 24.36
C PHE A 230 -6.69 -4.63 23.24
N SER A 231 -5.59 -5.37 23.40
CA SER A 231 -5.09 -6.27 22.37
C SER A 231 -6.11 -7.35 21.97
N PRO A 232 -6.78 -8.07 22.90
CA PRO A 232 -7.78 -9.07 22.51
C PRO A 232 -8.96 -8.48 21.72
N TRP A 233 -9.37 -7.26 22.04
CA TRP A 233 -10.44 -6.57 21.30
C TRP A 233 -9.99 -6.18 19.89
N LEU A 234 -8.76 -5.67 19.75
CA LEU A 234 -8.21 -5.31 18.44
C LEU A 234 -7.96 -6.54 17.57
N LYS A 235 -7.45 -7.64 18.15
CA LYS A 235 -7.14 -8.90 17.46
C LYS A 235 -8.37 -9.70 17.00
N GLN A 236 -9.59 -9.27 17.35
CA GLN A 236 -10.82 -9.79 16.73
C GLN A 236 -10.96 -9.37 15.26
N ARG A 237 -10.23 -8.33 14.83
CA ARG A 237 -10.22 -7.83 13.46
C ARG A 237 -9.09 -8.47 12.66
N THR A 238 -9.34 -8.66 11.37
CA THR A 238 -8.38 -9.27 10.45
C THR A 238 -8.21 -8.42 9.20
N LEU A 239 -6.96 -8.09 8.88
CA LEU A 239 -6.56 -7.56 7.59
C LEU A 239 -6.04 -8.72 6.73
N HIS A 240 -6.68 -8.95 5.59
CA HIS A 240 -6.31 -9.95 4.60
C HIS A 240 -5.49 -9.25 3.52
N CYS A 241 -4.16 -9.41 3.56
CA CYS A 241 -3.27 -8.98 2.50
C CYS A 241 -3.41 -9.89 1.29
N LEU A 242 -3.45 -9.28 0.11
CA LEU A 242 -3.36 -9.95 -1.18
C LEU A 242 -2.47 -9.12 -2.08
N GLY A 243 -1.30 -9.64 -2.44
CA GLY A 243 -0.41 -8.96 -3.36
C GLY A 243 -1.10 -8.70 -4.69
N HIS A 244 -0.95 -7.49 -5.21
CA HIS A 244 -1.58 -7.09 -6.46
C HIS A 244 -0.64 -6.20 -7.26
N ALA A 245 -0.69 -6.29 -8.58
CA ALA A 245 -0.06 -5.36 -9.49
C ALA A 245 -1.09 -4.97 -10.55
N HIS A 246 -1.40 -3.68 -10.64
CA HIS A 246 -2.20 -3.14 -11.73
C HIS A 246 -1.29 -2.88 -12.93
N LEU A 247 -1.75 -3.26 -14.12
CA LEU A 247 -1.00 -3.06 -15.35
C LEU A 247 -1.94 -2.55 -16.43
N ASP A 248 -1.81 -1.28 -16.78
CA ASP A 248 -2.41 -0.77 -18.00
C ASP A 248 -1.79 -1.45 -19.23
N LEU A 249 -2.64 -2.01 -20.09
CA LEU A 249 -2.18 -2.63 -21.33
C LEU A 249 -1.58 -1.62 -22.31
N ALA A 250 -2.10 -0.40 -22.30
CA ALA A 250 -1.54 0.72 -23.04
C ALA A 250 -2.05 2.01 -22.42
N TRP A 251 -1.12 2.86 -21.97
CA TRP A 251 -1.44 4.18 -21.44
C TRP A 251 -0.42 5.21 -21.94
N LEU A 252 0.60 5.52 -21.13
CA LEU A 252 1.72 6.38 -21.56
C LEU A 252 2.80 5.60 -22.32
N TRP A 253 2.69 4.28 -22.33
CA TRP A 253 3.58 3.33 -23.00
C TRP A 253 2.83 2.48 -24.02
N PRO A 254 3.54 1.94 -25.04
CA PRO A 254 2.98 0.99 -25.97
C PRO A 254 2.88 -0.41 -25.34
N VAL A 255 1.95 -1.23 -25.85
CA VAL A 255 1.69 -2.60 -25.39
C VAL A 255 2.93 -3.49 -25.20
N PRO A 256 3.97 -3.45 -26.06
CA PRO A 256 5.19 -4.25 -25.84
C PRO A 256 5.88 -3.99 -24.50
N GLU A 257 5.81 -2.76 -24.00
CA GLU A 257 6.39 -2.38 -22.69
C GLU A 257 5.61 -3.05 -21.55
N THR A 258 4.27 -3.09 -21.62
CA THR A 258 3.46 -3.83 -20.63
C THR A 258 3.82 -5.32 -20.59
N TRP A 259 4.18 -5.93 -21.73
CA TRP A 259 4.60 -7.33 -21.74
C TRP A 259 5.88 -7.55 -20.92
N GLU A 260 6.85 -6.64 -21.05
CA GLU A 260 8.09 -6.66 -20.28
C GLU A 260 7.83 -6.36 -18.80
N ALA A 261 7.01 -5.35 -18.50
CA ALA A 261 6.59 -5.01 -17.14
C ALA A 261 5.88 -6.19 -16.45
N ALA A 262 5.00 -6.90 -17.16
CA ALA A 262 4.32 -8.08 -16.64
C ALA A 262 5.29 -9.25 -16.38
N GLU A 263 6.21 -9.52 -17.30
CA GLU A 263 7.24 -10.54 -17.11
C GLU A 263 8.09 -10.23 -15.87
N ASN A 264 8.57 -9.00 -15.74
CA ASN A 264 9.38 -8.57 -14.58
C ASN A 264 8.59 -8.66 -13.28
N THR A 265 7.35 -8.18 -13.28
CA THR A 265 6.43 -8.25 -12.13
C THR A 265 6.24 -9.69 -11.67
N PHE A 266 5.89 -10.60 -12.58
CA PHE A 266 5.59 -11.97 -12.21
C PHE A 266 6.83 -12.74 -11.78
N ARG A 267 7.98 -12.52 -12.42
CA ARG A 267 9.26 -13.11 -11.97
C ARG A 267 9.63 -12.64 -10.56
N SER A 268 9.47 -11.35 -10.28
CA SER A 268 9.73 -10.79 -8.96
C SER A 268 8.85 -11.42 -7.89
N VAL A 269 7.53 -11.49 -8.12
CA VAL A 269 6.59 -12.14 -7.19
C VAL A 269 6.94 -13.60 -6.95
N LEU A 270 7.22 -14.36 -8.02
CA LEU A 270 7.60 -15.78 -7.91
C LEU A 270 8.89 -15.99 -7.11
N ALA A 271 9.87 -15.09 -7.27
CA ALA A 271 11.11 -15.12 -6.50
C ALA A 271 10.83 -14.80 -5.02
N LEU A 272 10.00 -13.80 -4.72
CA LEU A 272 9.60 -13.45 -3.36
C LEU A 272 8.85 -14.60 -2.68
N GLN A 273 8.01 -15.36 -3.39
CA GLN A 273 7.30 -16.51 -2.83
C GLN A 273 8.23 -17.64 -2.35
N GLN A 274 9.50 -17.67 -2.78
CA GLN A 274 10.49 -18.61 -2.25
C GLN A 274 10.94 -18.22 -0.83
N ASP A 275 11.12 -16.93 -0.60
CA ASP A 275 11.56 -16.37 0.69
C ASP A 275 10.38 -16.14 1.66
N PHE A 276 9.19 -15.88 1.12
CA PHE A 276 7.96 -15.53 1.83
C PHE A 276 6.82 -16.46 1.40
N PRO A 277 6.79 -17.72 1.90
CA PRO A 277 5.82 -18.72 1.46
C PRO A 277 4.36 -18.36 1.79
N GLU A 278 4.12 -17.41 2.68
CA GLU A 278 2.81 -16.84 2.98
C GLU A 278 2.27 -15.91 1.88
N LEU A 279 3.12 -15.37 1.00
CA LEU A 279 2.71 -14.40 -0.02
C LEU A 279 1.72 -15.01 -1.02
N THR A 280 0.48 -14.55 -0.94
CA THR A 280 -0.53 -14.72 -1.99
C THR A 280 -0.54 -13.52 -2.92
N PHE A 281 -0.60 -13.78 -4.23
CA PHE A 281 -0.67 -12.75 -5.27
C PHE A 281 -1.87 -12.98 -6.18
N THR A 282 -2.45 -11.91 -6.71
CA THR A 282 -3.51 -11.97 -7.73
C THR A 282 -3.21 -11.07 -8.92
N HIS A 283 -3.73 -11.46 -10.07
CA HIS A 283 -3.73 -10.61 -11.25
C HIS A 283 -4.96 -10.89 -12.14
N SER A 284 -5.36 -9.88 -12.90
CA SER A 284 -6.71 -9.70 -13.44
C SER A 284 -6.82 -9.83 -14.95
N SER A 285 -5.71 -9.96 -15.68
CA SER A 285 -5.71 -9.87 -17.16
C SER A 285 -5.36 -11.18 -17.86
N PRO A 286 -6.36 -11.97 -18.31
CA PRO A 286 -6.18 -13.12 -19.20
C PRO A 286 -5.35 -12.84 -20.46
N ALA A 287 -5.47 -11.63 -21.04
CA ALA A 287 -4.66 -11.24 -22.19
C ALA A 287 -3.14 -11.30 -21.92
N LEU A 288 -2.71 -10.89 -20.72
CA LEU A 288 -1.30 -10.95 -20.31
C LEU A 288 -0.83 -12.40 -20.16
N PHE A 289 -1.66 -13.24 -19.54
CA PHE A 289 -1.37 -14.66 -19.43
C PHE A 289 -1.30 -15.36 -20.80
N ALA A 290 -2.17 -15.00 -21.74
CA ALA A 290 -2.15 -15.56 -23.09
C ALA A 290 -0.89 -15.18 -23.86
N TRP A 291 -0.42 -13.94 -23.69
CA TRP A 291 0.85 -13.52 -24.25
C TRP A 291 2.02 -14.32 -23.66
N LEU A 292 2.05 -14.50 -22.34
CA LEU A 292 3.07 -15.30 -21.65
C LEU A 292 3.04 -16.78 -22.03
N GLU A 293 1.86 -17.38 -22.19
CA GLU A 293 1.72 -18.75 -22.67
C GLU A 293 2.45 -18.94 -24.00
N GLN A 294 2.30 -17.99 -24.92
CA GLN A 294 2.90 -18.05 -26.25
C GLN A 294 4.40 -17.71 -26.25
N HIS A 295 4.83 -16.70 -25.49
CA HIS A 295 6.17 -16.12 -25.62
C HIS A 295 7.12 -16.44 -24.46
N ARG A 296 6.59 -16.88 -23.30
CA ARG A 296 7.31 -17.24 -22.07
C ARG A 296 6.69 -18.49 -21.42
N PRO A 297 6.60 -19.62 -22.13
CA PRO A 297 5.85 -20.80 -21.69
C PRO A 297 6.32 -21.38 -20.35
N GLU A 298 7.61 -21.28 -20.03
CA GLU A 298 8.16 -21.75 -18.74
C GLU A 298 7.68 -20.90 -17.55
N LEU A 299 7.65 -19.58 -17.73
CA LEU A 299 7.12 -18.66 -16.72
C LEU A 299 5.62 -18.91 -16.52
N PHE A 300 4.87 -19.05 -17.60
CA PHE A 300 3.45 -19.38 -17.55
C PHE A 300 3.18 -20.71 -16.84
N ALA A 301 3.96 -21.76 -17.15
CA ALA A 301 3.84 -23.05 -16.47
C ALA A 301 4.12 -22.95 -14.96
N THR A 302 5.07 -22.10 -14.57
CA THR A 302 5.36 -21.82 -13.15
C THR A 302 4.17 -21.13 -12.48
N ILE A 303 3.59 -20.11 -13.13
CA ILE A 303 2.37 -19.45 -12.63
C ILE A 303 1.22 -20.47 -12.45
N GLN A 304 1.02 -21.39 -13.41
CA GLN A 304 0.01 -22.44 -13.27
C GLN A 304 0.27 -23.36 -12.07
N GLN A 305 1.53 -23.63 -11.72
CA GLN A 305 1.87 -24.41 -10.53
C GLN A 305 1.54 -23.63 -9.26
N GLU A 306 1.84 -22.33 -9.20
CA GLU A 306 1.50 -21.46 -8.07
C GLU A 306 -0.01 -21.30 -7.88
N VAL A 307 -0.77 -21.24 -8.98
CA VAL A 307 -2.24 -21.25 -8.94
C VAL A 307 -2.76 -22.55 -8.33
N LYS A 308 -2.20 -23.70 -8.73
CA LYS A 308 -2.56 -25.01 -8.15
C LYS A 308 -2.14 -25.14 -6.69
N ALA A 309 -1.01 -24.55 -6.31
CA ALA A 309 -0.52 -24.50 -4.94
C ALA A 309 -1.33 -23.54 -4.05
N GLY A 310 -2.19 -22.70 -4.64
CA GLY A 310 -2.99 -21.73 -3.91
C GLY A 310 -2.21 -20.51 -3.44
N ARG A 311 -1.04 -20.23 -4.02
CA ARG A 311 -0.27 -19.00 -3.77
C ARG A 311 -0.51 -17.91 -4.83
N TRP A 312 -1.20 -18.26 -5.91
CA TRP A 312 -1.58 -17.32 -6.97
C TRP A 312 -3.08 -17.40 -7.28
N ALA A 313 -3.76 -16.26 -7.32
CA ALA A 313 -5.16 -16.12 -7.70
C ALA A 313 -5.30 -15.53 -9.11
N ILE A 314 -6.38 -15.90 -9.79
CA ILE A 314 -6.75 -15.36 -11.10
C ILE A 314 -8.08 -14.64 -10.92
N ASP A 315 -8.01 -13.41 -10.42
CA ASP A 315 -9.17 -12.56 -10.17
C ASP A 315 -9.40 -11.64 -11.37
N ALA A 316 -9.96 -12.20 -12.44
CA ALA A 316 -10.13 -11.52 -13.73
C ALA A 316 -11.58 -11.10 -13.98
N GLY A 317 -12.36 -12.05 -14.50
CA GLY A 317 -13.77 -11.88 -14.89
C GLY A 317 -13.93 -11.48 -16.35
N LEU A 318 -13.05 -10.61 -16.85
CA LEU A 318 -13.03 -10.13 -18.24
C LEU A 318 -11.66 -10.45 -18.87
N TRP A 319 -11.53 -10.29 -20.20
CA TRP A 319 -10.30 -10.60 -20.94
C TRP A 319 -9.17 -9.61 -20.67
N VAL A 320 -9.54 -8.36 -20.40
CA VAL A 320 -8.69 -7.26 -19.89
C VAL A 320 -9.48 -6.52 -18.80
N GLU A 321 -8.97 -5.40 -18.28
CA GLU A 321 -9.74 -4.43 -17.48
C GLU A 321 -10.28 -3.31 -18.39
N PRO A 322 -11.42 -3.47 -19.09
CA PRO A 322 -11.85 -2.48 -20.10
C PRO A 322 -12.58 -1.29 -19.46
N ASP A 323 -12.74 -0.22 -20.26
CA ASP A 323 -13.83 0.72 -20.07
C ASP A 323 -15.19 0.02 -20.27
N LEU A 324 -16.20 0.42 -19.50
CA LEU A 324 -17.53 -0.21 -19.52
C LEU A 324 -18.68 0.77 -19.83
N ASN A 325 -18.36 1.92 -20.40
CA ASN A 325 -19.33 2.93 -20.87
C ASN A 325 -19.32 3.09 -22.39
N LEU A 326 -18.13 3.10 -23.01
CA LEU A 326 -17.93 3.32 -24.43
C LEU A 326 -18.25 2.09 -25.28
N PRO A 327 -17.85 0.85 -24.90
CA PRO A 327 -18.12 -0.31 -25.74
C PRO A 327 -19.60 -0.70 -25.76
N GLY A 328 -20.07 -1.20 -26.90
CA GLY A 328 -21.42 -1.78 -27.01
C GLY A 328 -21.56 -3.08 -26.20
N GLY A 329 -22.80 -3.47 -25.87
CA GLY A 329 -23.08 -4.66 -25.05
C GLY A 329 -22.47 -5.96 -25.58
N GLU A 330 -22.41 -6.16 -26.90
CA GLU A 330 -21.75 -7.32 -27.50
C GLU A 330 -20.24 -7.34 -27.21
N ALA A 331 -19.57 -6.19 -27.24
CA ALA A 331 -18.14 -6.10 -26.92
C ALA A 331 -17.89 -6.47 -25.45
N ILE A 332 -18.73 -5.98 -24.52
CA ILE A 332 -18.68 -6.36 -23.11
C ILE A 332 -18.91 -7.87 -22.95
N ALA A 333 -19.92 -8.43 -23.64
CA ALA A 333 -20.18 -9.87 -23.61
C ALA A 333 -18.98 -10.69 -24.12
N ARG A 334 -18.26 -10.21 -25.15
CA ARG A 334 -17.02 -10.86 -25.62
C ARG A 334 -15.87 -10.76 -24.63
N GLN A 335 -15.71 -9.64 -23.94
CA GLN A 335 -14.72 -9.50 -22.87
C GLN A 335 -14.93 -10.56 -21.79
N ILE A 336 -16.17 -10.73 -21.34
CA ILE A 336 -16.56 -11.74 -20.35
C ILE A 336 -16.34 -13.14 -20.92
N LEU A 337 -16.88 -13.44 -22.11
CA LEU A 337 -16.80 -14.77 -22.72
C LEU A 337 -15.35 -15.23 -22.90
N TYR A 338 -14.48 -14.38 -23.44
CA TYR A 338 -13.09 -14.72 -23.71
C TYR A 338 -12.27 -14.83 -22.42
N GLY A 339 -12.46 -13.91 -21.47
CA GLY A 339 -11.82 -13.98 -20.15
C GLY A 339 -12.19 -15.27 -19.42
N GLN A 340 -13.49 -15.56 -19.31
CA GLN A 340 -13.98 -16.74 -18.60
C GLN A 340 -13.56 -18.05 -19.26
N ARG A 341 -13.63 -18.13 -20.59
CA ARG A 341 -13.18 -19.31 -21.32
C ARG A 341 -11.70 -19.56 -21.12
N TYR A 342 -10.87 -18.52 -21.18
CA TYR A 342 -9.43 -18.64 -20.98
C TYR A 342 -9.11 -19.09 -19.56
N CYS A 343 -9.74 -18.48 -18.54
CA CYS A 343 -9.55 -18.88 -17.15
C CYS A 343 -9.93 -20.35 -16.91
N ALA A 344 -11.07 -20.78 -17.45
CA ALA A 344 -11.52 -22.16 -17.34
C ALA A 344 -10.57 -23.14 -18.03
N GLU A 345 -10.11 -22.82 -19.24
CA GLU A 345 -9.20 -23.67 -20.02
C GLU A 345 -7.83 -23.80 -19.37
N LYS A 346 -7.24 -22.70 -18.91
CA LYS A 346 -5.84 -22.66 -18.47
C LYS A 346 -5.64 -22.84 -16.97
N PHE A 347 -6.63 -22.46 -16.16
CA PHE A 347 -6.56 -22.50 -14.70
C PHE A 347 -7.65 -23.38 -14.07
N GLY A 348 -8.47 -24.04 -14.89
CA GLY A 348 -9.42 -25.08 -14.48
C GLY A 348 -10.73 -24.56 -13.88
N LYS A 349 -10.93 -23.24 -13.80
CA LYS A 349 -12.15 -22.62 -13.28
C LYS A 349 -12.41 -21.25 -13.89
N VAL A 350 -13.68 -20.88 -13.97
CA VAL A 350 -14.12 -19.51 -14.25
C VAL A 350 -13.70 -18.57 -13.12
N SER A 351 -13.47 -17.30 -13.43
CA SER A 351 -13.25 -16.27 -12.43
C SER A 351 -14.57 -15.90 -11.77
N ALA A 352 -14.63 -15.97 -10.44
CA ALA A 352 -15.82 -15.59 -9.67
C ALA A 352 -15.98 -14.07 -9.52
N ILE A 353 -14.97 -13.29 -9.94
CA ILE A 353 -14.86 -11.86 -9.70
C ILE A 353 -14.55 -11.13 -11.00
N ALA A 354 -15.21 -9.98 -11.22
CA ALA A 354 -14.81 -8.94 -12.13
C ALA A 354 -13.95 -7.94 -11.36
N TRP A 355 -12.64 -8.01 -11.54
CA TRP A 355 -11.67 -7.13 -10.89
C TRP A 355 -11.42 -5.92 -11.79
N LEU A 356 -11.98 -4.77 -11.41
CA LEU A 356 -12.00 -3.55 -12.20
C LEU A 356 -11.58 -2.36 -11.33
N PRO A 357 -10.36 -2.39 -10.75
CA PRO A 357 -9.89 -1.37 -9.83
C PRO A 357 -9.82 0.00 -10.50
N ASP A 358 -9.47 0.07 -11.80
CA ASP A 358 -9.21 1.33 -12.51
C ASP A 358 -10.24 1.70 -13.61
N THR A 359 -11.36 1.00 -13.74
CA THR A 359 -12.38 1.34 -14.76
C THR A 359 -13.16 2.63 -14.43
N PHE A 360 -13.22 3.56 -15.38
CA PHE A 360 -13.88 4.87 -15.20
C PHE A 360 -15.40 4.84 -15.40
N GLY A 361 -16.11 4.29 -14.42
CA GLY A 361 -17.57 4.26 -14.38
C GLY A 361 -18.16 2.98 -14.96
N PHE A 362 -19.43 2.72 -14.64
CA PHE A 362 -20.04 1.41 -14.82
C PHE A 362 -21.47 1.53 -15.36
N SER A 363 -21.74 0.91 -16.51
CA SER A 363 -23.08 0.92 -17.10
C SER A 363 -24.07 0.06 -16.31
N TRP A 364 -25.34 0.50 -16.26
CA TRP A 364 -26.37 -0.09 -15.40
C TRP A 364 -26.77 -1.54 -15.78
N GLN A 365 -26.45 -2.00 -16.99
CA GLN A 365 -26.76 -3.38 -17.42
C GLN A 365 -25.72 -4.41 -16.94
N LEU A 366 -24.58 -3.97 -16.40
CA LEU A 366 -23.48 -4.86 -16.02
C LEU A 366 -23.85 -5.98 -15.03
N PRO A 367 -24.70 -5.78 -14.01
CA PRO A 367 -25.11 -6.87 -13.12
C PRO A 367 -25.65 -8.10 -13.87
N GLN A 368 -26.44 -7.86 -14.94
CA GLN A 368 -26.97 -8.94 -15.77
C GLN A 368 -25.84 -9.61 -16.57
N LEU A 369 -25.01 -8.83 -17.27
CA LEU A 369 -23.94 -9.37 -18.12
C LEU A 369 -22.91 -10.17 -17.31
N LEU A 370 -22.48 -9.63 -16.18
CA LEU A 370 -21.51 -10.28 -15.29
C LEU A 370 -22.08 -11.59 -14.74
N THR A 371 -23.33 -11.57 -14.25
CA THR A 371 -24.00 -12.77 -13.73
C THR A 371 -24.17 -13.85 -14.80
N LEU A 372 -24.56 -13.48 -16.03
CA LEU A 372 -24.64 -14.42 -17.17
C LEU A 372 -23.27 -15.02 -17.52
N GLY A 373 -22.19 -14.31 -17.26
CA GLY A 373 -20.81 -14.77 -17.37
C GLY A 373 -20.34 -15.70 -16.25
N GLY A 374 -21.17 -15.98 -15.24
CA GLY A 374 -20.80 -16.77 -14.07
C GLY A 374 -19.99 -15.99 -13.02
N ILE A 375 -19.94 -14.66 -13.12
CA ILE A 375 -19.27 -13.79 -12.15
C ILE A 375 -20.23 -13.53 -10.97
N ARG A 376 -19.70 -13.63 -9.76
CA ARG A 376 -20.45 -13.46 -8.49
C ARG A 376 -20.17 -12.13 -7.81
N TYR A 377 -18.97 -11.59 -8.02
CA TYR A 377 -18.49 -10.37 -7.39
C TYR A 377 -18.06 -9.34 -8.43
N PHE A 378 -18.49 -8.10 -8.25
CA PHE A 378 -17.96 -6.93 -8.91
C PHE A 378 -17.07 -6.19 -7.92
N ALA A 379 -15.81 -5.93 -8.27
CA ALA A 379 -14.86 -5.28 -7.38
C ALA A 379 -14.18 -4.09 -8.05
N THR A 380 -14.20 -2.92 -7.42
CA THR A 380 -13.61 -1.70 -7.98
C THR A 380 -13.13 -0.73 -6.91
N GLN A 381 -12.10 0.06 -7.22
CA GLN A 381 -11.67 1.18 -6.37
C GLN A 381 -12.29 2.52 -6.82
N LYS A 382 -12.60 2.71 -8.12
CA LYS A 382 -12.94 4.02 -8.68
C LYS A 382 -14.17 4.68 -8.08
N LEU A 383 -15.08 3.92 -7.46
CA LEU A 383 -16.22 4.50 -6.74
C LEU A 383 -15.80 5.34 -5.51
N ARG A 384 -14.58 5.19 -5.00
CA ARG A 384 -14.01 6.04 -3.94
C ARG A 384 -13.58 7.42 -4.43
N TRP A 385 -13.43 7.62 -5.73
CA TRP A 385 -12.78 8.81 -6.31
C TRP A 385 -13.78 9.91 -6.71
N ASN A 386 -15.04 9.79 -6.28
CA ASN A 386 -16.05 10.81 -6.48
C ASN A 386 -15.73 12.06 -5.64
N ASP A 387 -15.55 13.20 -6.30
CA ASP A 387 -15.24 14.50 -5.66
C ASP A 387 -16.47 15.16 -5.01
N THR A 388 -17.64 15.00 -5.64
CA THR A 388 -18.87 15.73 -5.32
C THR A 388 -19.83 14.88 -4.49
N ASN A 389 -20.05 13.63 -4.92
CA ASN A 389 -20.99 12.70 -4.29
C ASN A 389 -20.21 11.46 -3.80
N PRO A 390 -19.71 11.46 -2.56
CA PRO A 390 -19.05 10.30 -2.00
C PRO A 390 -19.96 9.06 -2.06
N PHE A 391 -19.45 7.96 -2.61
CA PHE A 391 -20.21 6.72 -2.67
C PHE A 391 -20.30 6.10 -1.26
N PRO A 392 -21.50 5.83 -0.72
CA PRO A 392 -21.66 5.53 0.70
C PRO A 392 -21.49 4.05 1.07
N HIS A 393 -21.13 3.18 0.11
CA HIS A 393 -21.09 1.74 0.33
C HIS A 393 -19.74 1.13 -0.02
N ASP A 394 -19.26 0.23 0.85
CA ASP A 394 -18.06 -0.57 0.61
C ASP A 394 -18.37 -2.03 0.26
N LEU A 395 -19.51 -2.55 0.73
CA LEU A 395 -20.07 -3.84 0.37
C LEU A 395 -21.57 -3.64 0.10
N PHE A 396 -22.02 -3.96 -1.11
CA PHE A 396 -23.37 -3.62 -1.54
C PHE A 396 -23.96 -4.64 -2.53
N THR A 397 -25.28 -4.67 -2.62
CA THR A 397 -25.99 -5.34 -3.71
C THR A 397 -26.21 -4.35 -4.83
N TRP A 398 -25.67 -4.64 -6.01
CA TRP A 398 -25.88 -3.83 -7.19
C TRP A 398 -26.94 -4.47 -8.09
N GLN A 399 -28.07 -3.76 -8.24
CA GLN A 399 -29.20 -4.22 -9.05
C GLN A 399 -29.19 -3.57 -10.44
N GLY A 400 -29.21 -4.40 -11.48
CA GLY A 400 -29.34 -4.00 -12.88
C GLY A 400 -30.76 -3.59 -13.27
N LEU A 401 -30.91 -3.06 -14.49
CA LEU A 401 -32.18 -2.61 -15.06
C LEU A 401 -33.28 -3.69 -15.08
N ASP A 402 -32.89 -4.95 -15.27
CA ASP A 402 -33.77 -6.11 -15.35
C ASP A 402 -34.09 -6.73 -13.97
N GLY A 403 -33.54 -6.15 -12.91
CA GLY A 403 -33.67 -6.65 -11.54
C GLY A 403 -32.62 -7.69 -11.15
N THR A 404 -31.70 -8.08 -12.05
CA THR A 404 -30.57 -8.96 -11.70
C THR A 404 -29.66 -8.28 -10.68
N GLU A 405 -29.24 -9.02 -9.66
CA GLU A 405 -28.40 -8.51 -8.58
C GLU A 405 -27.01 -9.18 -8.60
N ILE A 406 -25.96 -8.41 -8.31
CA ILE A 406 -24.61 -8.90 -8.08
C ILE A 406 -24.02 -8.22 -6.83
N THR A 407 -23.14 -8.90 -6.09
CA THR A 407 -22.44 -8.26 -4.98
C THR A 407 -21.34 -7.34 -5.52
N GLY A 408 -21.39 -6.07 -5.15
CA GLY A 408 -20.34 -5.09 -5.35
C GLY A 408 -19.45 -4.94 -4.11
N VAL A 409 -18.15 -4.81 -4.33
CA VAL A 409 -17.13 -4.55 -3.31
C VAL A 409 -16.29 -3.36 -3.73
N THR A 410 -16.15 -2.39 -2.85
CA THR A 410 -15.24 -1.27 -3.04
C THR A 410 -13.86 -1.65 -2.52
N LEU A 411 -12.90 -1.87 -3.42
CA LEU A 411 -11.54 -2.30 -3.10
C LEU A 411 -10.78 -1.27 -2.25
N PRO A 412 -9.80 -1.69 -1.42
CA PRO A 412 -8.83 -0.78 -0.83
C PRO A 412 -7.99 -0.09 -1.92
N PRO A 413 -7.24 0.97 -1.58
CA PRO A 413 -6.28 1.56 -2.49
C PRO A 413 -5.26 0.52 -3.01
N ILE A 414 -5.16 0.39 -4.34
CA ILE A 414 -4.13 -0.38 -5.04
C ILE A 414 -2.79 0.37 -5.03
N GLY A 415 -1.69 -0.35 -5.27
CA GLY A 415 -0.36 0.25 -5.40
C GLY A 415 0.16 0.87 -4.09
N THR A 416 -0.26 0.30 -2.95
CA THR A 416 0.08 0.84 -1.62
C THR A 416 1.11 0.00 -0.88
N ASP A 417 1.77 0.64 0.08
CA ASP A 417 2.71 0.04 1.02
C ASP A 417 1.97 -0.64 2.20
N ILE A 418 2.73 -1.34 3.05
CA ILE A 418 2.31 -1.73 4.40
C ILE A 418 2.49 -0.52 5.33
N ASP A 419 1.57 0.43 5.25
CA ASP A 419 1.48 1.55 6.20
C ASP A 419 0.46 1.20 7.30
N PRO A 420 0.90 0.95 8.54
CA PRO A 420 0.03 0.47 9.61
C PRO A 420 -1.09 1.46 9.96
N VAL A 421 -0.81 2.76 9.91
CA VAL A 421 -1.80 3.78 10.28
C VAL A 421 -2.83 3.90 9.17
N ALA A 422 -2.40 3.99 7.91
CA ALA A 422 -3.32 4.04 6.77
C ALA A 422 -4.16 2.74 6.66
N MET A 423 -3.56 1.58 6.94
CA MET A 423 -4.27 0.30 7.00
C MET A 423 -5.35 0.28 8.10
N ALA A 424 -5.04 0.82 9.29
CA ALA A 424 -6.00 0.92 10.38
C ALA A 424 -7.14 1.89 10.08
N GLU A 425 -6.83 3.04 9.47
CA GLU A 425 -7.83 4.01 9.04
C GLU A 425 -8.80 3.41 8.02
N TYR A 426 -8.26 2.73 7.00
CA TYR A 426 -9.05 2.02 6.02
C TYR A 426 -9.93 0.93 6.66
N ALA A 427 -9.36 0.10 7.53
CA ALA A 427 -10.08 -0.98 8.19
C ALA A 427 -11.19 -0.47 9.11
N CYS A 428 -10.96 0.64 9.82
CA CYS A 428 -11.97 1.31 10.63
C CYS A 428 -13.13 1.81 9.77
N GLN A 429 -12.83 2.45 8.64
CA GLN A 429 -13.84 2.94 7.72
C GLN A 429 -14.66 1.79 7.10
N TRP A 430 -13.97 0.72 6.69
CA TRP A 430 -14.60 -0.49 6.17
C TRP A 430 -15.56 -1.12 7.20
N GLU A 431 -15.12 -1.29 8.45
CA GLU A 431 -15.95 -1.84 9.51
C GLU A 431 -17.14 -0.93 9.83
N ALA A 432 -16.95 0.39 9.84
CA ALA A 432 -18.04 1.34 10.05
C ALA A 432 -19.08 1.28 8.93
N ASN A 433 -18.66 1.08 7.69
CA ASN A 433 -19.54 1.06 6.52
C ASN A 433 -20.24 -0.29 6.30
N THR A 434 -19.62 -1.39 6.72
CA THR A 434 -20.07 -2.74 6.40
C THR A 434 -20.50 -3.56 7.62
N GLY A 435 -20.05 -3.19 8.82
CA GLY A 435 -20.21 -3.96 10.06
C GLY A 435 -19.28 -5.18 10.17
N PHE A 436 -18.39 -5.40 9.20
CA PHE A 436 -17.46 -6.54 9.21
C PHE A 436 -16.07 -6.14 9.68
N THR A 437 -15.49 -6.99 10.53
CA THR A 437 -14.14 -6.83 11.10
C THR A 437 -13.02 -7.42 10.23
N ASP A 438 -13.38 -8.11 9.14
CA ASP A 438 -12.46 -8.63 8.14
C ASP A 438 -12.41 -7.69 6.94
N ALA A 439 -11.23 -7.17 6.62
CA ALA A 439 -11.01 -6.23 5.52
C ALA A 439 -9.85 -6.69 4.62
N LEU A 440 -9.92 -6.35 3.33
CA LEU A 440 -8.88 -6.62 2.33
C LEU A 440 -7.85 -5.49 2.29
N TRP A 441 -6.56 -5.80 2.11
CA TRP A 441 -5.49 -4.84 1.81
C TRP A 441 -4.66 -5.32 0.62
N LEU A 442 -4.26 -4.39 -0.27
CA LEU A 442 -3.64 -4.72 -1.55
C LEU A 442 -2.24 -4.10 -1.69
N PRO A 443 -1.21 -4.71 -1.05
CA PRO A 443 0.16 -4.25 -1.23
C PRO A 443 0.63 -4.45 -2.67
N GLY A 444 1.36 -3.48 -3.19
CA GLY A 444 1.87 -3.48 -4.56
C GLY A 444 2.49 -2.13 -4.95
N VAL A 445 3.02 -2.06 -6.16
CA VAL A 445 3.66 -0.88 -6.71
C VAL A 445 2.87 -0.44 -7.93
N GLY A 446 2.36 0.80 -7.90
CA GLY A 446 1.87 1.58 -9.06
C GLY A 446 0.90 0.95 -10.07
N ASP A 447 0.78 1.67 -11.20
CA ASP A 447 -0.12 1.37 -12.34
C ASP A 447 0.64 0.80 -13.57
N HIS A 448 1.98 0.71 -13.50
CA HIS A 448 2.86 0.15 -14.54
C HIS A 448 3.41 -1.23 -14.14
N GLY A 449 2.68 -1.96 -13.31
CA GLY A 449 3.14 -3.21 -12.70
C GLY A 449 4.03 -2.99 -11.48
N GLY A 450 4.60 -4.08 -10.98
CA GLY A 450 5.30 -4.13 -9.70
C GLY A 450 4.41 -4.69 -8.59
N GLY A 451 4.66 -5.95 -8.21
CA GLY A 451 3.98 -6.58 -7.09
C GLY A 451 4.51 -6.09 -5.74
N PRO A 452 4.09 -6.71 -4.62
CA PRO A 452 4.67 -6.43 -3.32
C PRO A 452 6.20 -6.48 -3.33
N THR A 453 6.86 -5.58 -2.60
CA THR A 453 8.32 -5.58 -2.46
C THR A 453 8.76 -6.43 -1.27
N ARG A 454 10.05 -6.80 -1.23
CA ARG A 454 10.65 -7.50 -0.07
C ARG A 454 10.47 -6.70 1.23
N ASP A 455 10.63 -5.38 1.18
CA ASP A 455 10.48 -4.51 2.35
C ASP A 455 9.02 -4.50 2.86
N MET A 456 8.02 -4.46 1.97
CA MET A 456 6.61 -4.61 2.35
C MET A 456 6.37 -5.92 3.12
N LEU A 457 6.94 -7.05 2.64
CA LEU A 457 6.76 -8.35 3.30
C LEU A 457 7.42 -8.40 4.69
N LEU A 458 8.63 -7.84 4.82
CA LEU A 458 9.31 -7.70 6.12
C LEU A 458 8.53 -6.79 7.08
N LYS A 459 7.97 -5.68 6.58
CA LYS A 459 7.08 -4.81 7.37
C LYS A 459 5.83 -5.57 7.83
N ALA A 460 5.20 -6.34 6.94
CA ALA A 460 4.03 -7.15 7.28
C ALA A 460 4.34 -8.18 8.38
N GLN A 461 5.46 -8.90 8.29
CA GLN A 461 5.91 -9.83 9.34
C GLN A 461 6.15 -9.12 10.68
N ARG A 462 6.79 -7.95 10.63
CA ARG A 462 7.03 -7.11 11.81
C ARG A 462 5.72 -6.69 12.50
N TRP A 463 4.74 -6.23 11.72
CA TRP A 463 3.43 -5.80 12.21
C TRP A 463 2.53 -6.96 12.67
N ALA A 464 2.66 -8.15 12.08
CA ALA A 464 1.94 -9.34 12.52
C ALA A 464 2.22 -9.68 13.99
N ASN A 465 3.43 -9.38 14.46
CA ASN A 465 3.86 -9.60 15.85
C ASN A 465 3.39 -8.50 16.83
N SER A 466 2.85 -7.38 16.35
CA SER A 466 2.37 -6.30 17.22
C SER A 466 1.09 -6.71 17.97
N PRO A 467 0.99 -6.49 19.30
CA PRO A 467 -0.26 -6.66 20.03
C PRO A 467 -1.28 -5.55 19.74
N PHE A 468 -0.85 -4.43 19.14
CA PHE A 468 -1.66 -3.24 18.86
C PHE A 468 -1.94 -3.05 17.37
N PHE A 469 -1.94 -4.15 16.62
CA PHE A 469 -2.34 -4.19 15.24
C PHE A 469 -3.40 -5.28 15.02
N PRO A 470 -4.36 -5.12 14.09
CA PRO A 470 -5.25 -6.21 13.70
C PRO A 470 -4.48 -7.50 13.35
N THR A 471 -5.17 -8.63 13.35
CA THR A 471 -4.58 -9.87 12.86
C THR A 471 -4.26 -9.71 11.39
N LEU A 472 -3.01 -9.92 10.99
CA LEU A 472 -2.59 -9.82 9.60
C LEU A 472 -2.48 -11.22 9.01
N THR A 473 -3.14 -11.45 7.88
CA THR A 473 -3.10 -12.73 7.17
C THR A 473 -2.91 -12.50 5.69
N TRP A 474 -2.33 -13.46 4.99
CA TRP A 474 -2.28 -13.47 3.53
C TRP A 474 -3.34 -14.43 3.00
N GLY A 475 -4.09 -14.00 2.00
CA GLY A 475 -5.24 -14.76 1.51
C GLY A 475 -5.68 -14.36 0.11
N HIS A 476 -6.82 -14.92 -0.29
CA HIS A 476 -7.45 -14.67 -1.59
C HIS A 476 -8.71 -13.84 -1.41
N ALA A 477 -9.05 -13.00 -2.40
CA ALA A 477 -10.23 -12.14 -2.33
C ALA A 477 -11.55 -12.93 -2.30
N VAL A 478 -11.70 -13.93 -3.19
CA VAL A 478 -12.96 -14.69 -3.32
C VAL A 478 -13.38 -15.39 -2.02
N PRO A 479 -12.52 -16.15 -1.30
CA PRO A 479 -12.88 -16.74 0.00
C PRO A 479 -13.22 -15.71 1.08
N LEU A 480 -12.62 -14.52 1.05
CA LEU A 480 -13.03 -13.42 1.94
C LEU A 480 -14.45 -12.95 1.58
N PHE A 481 -14.71 -12.68 0.30
CA PHE A 481 -16.02 -12.21 -0.14
C PHE A 481 -17.11 -13.26 0.10
N ASP A 482 -16.80 -14.54 -0.06
CA ASP A 482 -17.69 -15.64 0.31
C ASP A 482 -18.06 -15.58 1.81
N ARG A 483 -17.09 -15.35 2.71
CA ARG A 483 -17.36 -15.21 4.16
C ARG A 483 -18.20 -13.98 4.49
N LEU A 484 -17.97 -12.86 3.82
CA LEU A 484 -18.69 -11.61 4.04
C LEU A 484 -20.13 -11.66 3.50
N THR A 485 -20.42 -12.54 2.54
CA THR A 485 -21.71 -12.60 1.84
C THR A 485 -22.52 -13.85 2.13
N CYS A 486 -21.90 -14.90 2.67
CA CYS A 486 -22.62 -16.09 3.11
C CYS A 486 -23.40 -15.78 4.39
N PRO A 487 -24.71 -16.05 4.44
CA PRO A 487 -25.49 -15.87 5.65
C PRO A 487 -24.95 -16.83 6.72
N SER A 488 -24.21 -16.30 7.71
CA SER A 488 -23.82 -17.09 8.87
C SER A 488 -25.07 -17.58 9.60
N PRO A 489 -25.17 -18.87 9.96
CA PRO A 489 -26.16 -19.28 10.92
C PRO A 489 -25.76 -18.69 12.27
N SER A 490 -26.54 -17.72 12.75
CA SER A 490 -26.51 -17.12 14.09
C SER A 490 -25.24 -16.36 14.51
N ILE A 491 -25.27 -15.03 14.31
CA ILE A 491 -24.79 -14.07 15.30
C ILE A 491 -25.94 -13.06 15.51
N HIS A 492 -26.28 -12.79 16.77
CA HIS A 492 -27.44 -12.01 17.20
C HIS A 492 -27.57 -10.65 16.49
N PRO A 493 -28.80 -10.20 16.15
CA PRO A 493 -29.00 -8.87 15.60
C PRO A 493 -28.84 -7.81 16.71
N SER A 494 -27.82 -6.97 16.61
CA SER A 494 -27.86 -5.62 17.20
C SER A 494 -28.82 -4.77 16.35
N PRO A 495 -29.53 -3.79 16.95
CA PRO A 495 -30.87 -3.42 16.52
C PRO A 495 -30.89 -2.61 15.22
N SER A 496 -31.63 -3.14 14.25
CA SER A 496 -32.28 -2.44 13.13
C SER A 496 -31.44 -1.40 12.38
N ILE A 497 -30.65 -1.85 11.41
CA ILE A 497 -30.45 -1.08 10.19
C ILE A 497 -31.79 -1.14 9.44
N GLN A 498 -32.54 -0.05 9.45
CA GLN A 498 -33.66 0.10 8.54
C GLN A 498 -33.10 0.03 7.12
N ASN A 499 -33.43 -1.05 6.41
CA ASN A 499 -33.34 -1.12 4.96
C ASN A 499 -34.11 0.07 4.37
N SER A 500 -33.40 1.17 4.09
CA SER A 500 -33.93 2.25 3.28
C SER A 500 -34.00 1.75 1.84
N LYS A 501 -35.13 1.13 1.49
CA LYS A 501 -35.52 0.93 0.09
C LYS A 501 -35.74 2.31 -0.53
N PHE A 502 -34.67 2.97 -0.98
CA PHE A 502 -34.80 4.13 -1.85
C PHE A 502 -35.13 3.64 -3.26
N LYS A 503 -36.43 3.62 -3.59
CA LYS A 503 -36.89 3.64 -4.98
C LYS A 503 -36.60 5.04 -5.53
N ILE A 504 -35.64 5.15 -6.44
CA ILE A 504 -35.54 6.33 -7.31
C ILE A 504 -36.78 6.33 -8.21
N GLN A 505 -37.77 7.18 -7.89
CA GLN A 505 -38.86 7.49 -8.80
C GLN A 505 -38.33 8.44 -9.87
N ASN A 506 -37.94 7.90 -11.02
CA ASN A 506 -37.76 8.70 -12.23
C ASN A 506 -39.15 9.05 -12.79
N SER A 507 -39.65 10.24 -12.48
CA SER A 507 -40.70 10.90 -13.26
C SER A 507 -40.03 11.82 -14.28
N LEU A 508 -39.86 11.34 -15.50
CA LEU A 508 -39.67 12.21 -16.66
C LEU A 508 -41.06 12.63 -17.16
N PRO A 509 -41.38 13.93 -17.27
CA PRO A 509 -42.57 14.40 -17.97
C PRO A 509 -42.37 14.34 -19.49
N PRO A 510 -43.47 14.31 -20.27
CA PRO A 510 -43.55 13.71 -21.62
C PRO A 510 -42.76 14.40 -22.72
#